data_AF-A0A9E3TDE6-F1
#
_entry.id   AF-A0A9E3TDE6-F1
#
_cell.length_a   1.000
_cell.length_b   1.000
_cell.length_c   1.000
_cell.angle_alpha   90.00
_cell.angle_beta   90.00
_cell.angle_gamma   90.00
#
_symmetry.space_group_name_H-M   'P 1'
#
loop_
_entity.id
_entity.type
_entity.pdbx_description
1 polymer ?
#
loop_
_entity_poly.entity_id
_entity_poly.type
_entity_poly.pdbx_seq_one_letter_code
_entity_poly.pdbx_strand_id
1 'polypeptide(L)'
;MKGMLSFHPLDMAFFDATIASLASGRKIDPEPFVAEATRVRKIHWKVRSTSRAIETVLAVAGPPPPPDGAGLWGNVKAYLEKFDWRPDDLTKRVLQSIDPDLHLYGRPFLVAEASLAKVVETVDRYREAKTPAAAEAIAKEQLGHLDPELAQALEPEEGPDLSSDFLHRADLLAALARIHEIASAARAGKTFSDGKAEARPANEVLRDELPWRAVSLHARLVPFWTARDVDGLETVCRAARVLAPDMLVPAWRPFAMACEEFPDLKASLHQEVRGDRDVGAFVSPEDVPRLLEFLSAEGARIIEAAAREGEGQACTTLLRKIRECAAYAEKHGLGYLEASGILSPDLAEPWAAGV
;
A
#
# COMPACT_ATOMS: atom_id res chain seq x y z
N MET A 1 10.37 -3.53 -12.99
CA MET A 1 8.94 -3.47 -13.34
C MET A 1 8.39 -2.15 -12.84
N LYS A 2 7.94 -1.26 -13.74
CA LYS A 2 7.20 -0.05 -13.34
C LYS A 2 5.72 -0.44 -13.18
N GLY A 3 5.39 -0.92 -11.97
CA GLY A 3 4.04 -1.25 -11.52
C GLY A 3 3.77 -0.59 -10.17
N MET A 4 2.73 -1.02 -9.46
CA MET A 4 2.47 -0.51 -8.11
C MET A 4 3.12 -1.40 -7.05
N LEU A 5 4.02 -0.79 -6.27
CA LEU A 5 4.71 -1.40 -5.14
C LEU A 5 4.16 -0.85 -3.82
N SER A 6 4.19 -1.67 -2.78
CA SER A 6 3.76 -1.33 -1.43
C SER A 6 4.81 -1.77 -0.40
N PHE A 7 4.96 -0.98 0.66
CA PHE A 7 5.95 -1.14 1.73
C PHE A 7 5.24 -1.33 3.05
N HIS A 8 5.44 -2.49 3.67
CA HIS A 8 4.67 -2.96 4.81
C HIS A 8 5.54 -3.06 6.06
N PRO A 9 5.19 -2.34 7.15
CA PRO A 9 5.57 -2.75 8.48
C PRO A 9 4.90 -4.10 8.75
N LEU A 10 5.61 -5.10 9.28
CA LEU A 10 5.11 -6.47 9.39
C LEU A 10 5.04 -6.94 10.84
N ASP A 11 3.84 -7.22 11.34
CA ASP A 11 3.65 -7.84 12.66
C ASP A 11 3.86 -9.35 12.58
N MET A 12 5.04 -9.81 12.99
CA MET A 12 5.38 -11.24 13.00
C MET A 12 4.43 -12.06 13.86
N ALA A 13 3.85 -11.49 14.93
CA ALA A 13 2.90 -12.20 15.76
C ALA A 13 1.60 -12.52 15.02
N PHE A 14 1.14 -11.63 14.12
CA PHE A 14 0.01 -11.93 13.24
C PHE A 14 0.30 -13.12 12.33
N PHE A 15 1.49 -13.15 11.71
CA PHE A 15 1.88 -14.24 10.82
C PHE A 15 1.98 -15.57 11.56
N ASP A 16 2.59 -15.59 12.75
CA ASP A 16 2.74 -16.79 13.55
C ASP A 16 1.39 -17.28 14.14
N ALA A 17 0.61 -16.38 14.71
CA ALA A 17 -0.65 -16.74 15.38
C ALA A 17 -1.78 -17.06 14.39
N THR A 18 -1.86 -16.33 13.27
CA THR A 18 -2.97 -16.41 12.32
C THR A 18 -2.58 -17.23 11.09
N ILE A 19 -1.58 -16.76 10.34
CA ILE A 19 -1.27 -17.31 9.01
C ILE A 19 -0.67 -18.71 9.13
N ALA A 20 0.34 -18.89 9.98
CA ALA A 20 0.97 -20.19 10.20
C ALA A 20 0.00 -21.20 10.82
N SER A 21 -0.88 -20.77 11.73
CA SER A 21 -1.96 -21.61 12.27
C SER A 21 -2.91 -22.10 11.18
N LEU A 22 -3.41 -21.21 10.32
CA LEU A 22 -4.31 -21.59 9.23
C LEU A 22 -3.63 -22.51 8.21
N ALA A 23 -2.40 -22.18 7.81
CA ALA A 23 -1.63 -22.99 6.86
C ALA A 23 -1.38 -24.42 7.39
N SER A 24 -1.06 -24.55 8.67
CA SER A 24 -0.87 -25.86 9.35
C SER A 24 -2.19 -26.60 9.66
N GLY A 25 -3.34 -26.08 9.24
CA GLY A 25 -4.64 -26.71 9.46
C GLY A 25 -5.19 -26.55 10.88
N ARG A 26 -4.62 -25.64 11.68
CA ARG A 26 -5.12 -25.32 13.02
C ARG A 26 -6.28 -24.32 12.93
N LYS A 27 -7.18 -24.40 13.91
CA LYS A 27 -8.25 -23.42 14.10
C LYS A 27 -7.70 -22.19 14.80
N ILE A 28 -8.23 -21.03 14.46
CA ILE A 28 -7.97 -19.76 15.12
C ILE A 28 -9.30 -19.15 15.59
N ASP A 29 -9.24 -18.23 16.54
CA ASP A 29 -10.32 -17.29 16.80
C ASP A 29 -10.12 -16.06 15.89
N PRO A 30 -10.97 -15.85 14.86
CA PRO A 30 -10.82 -14.74 13.93
C PRO A 30 -11.35 -13.40 14.49
N GLU A 31 -12.11 -13.41 15.59
CA GLU A 31 -12.83 -12.20 16.04
C GLU A 31 -11.92 -11.03 16.39
N PRO A 32 -10.76 -11.19 17.06
CA PRO A 32 -9.86 -10.07 17.32
C PRO A 32 -9.38 -9.40 16.03
N PHE A 33 -9.03 -10.19 15.00
CA PHE A 33 -8.62 -9.68 13.69
C PHE A 33 -9.78 -8.96 12.99
N VAL A 34 -10.96 -9.60 12.92
CA VAL A 34 -12.14 -9.05 12.23
C VAL A 34 -12.60 -7.74 12.87
N ALA A 35 -12.66 -7.68 14.20
CA ALA A 35 -13.08 -6.50 14.92
C ALA A 35 -12.13 -5.32 14.66
N GLU A 36 -10.81 -5.56 14.73
CA GLU A 36 -9.82 -4.52 14.50
C GLU A 36 -9.78 -4.06 13.04
N ALA A 37 -9.79 -4.98 12.07
CA ALA A 37 -9.85 -4.66 10.65
C ALA A 37 -11.11 -3.83 10.30
N THR A 38 -12.27 -4.17 10.90
CA THR A 38 -13.52 -3.42 10.71
C THR A 38 -13.40 -2.00 11.28
N ARG A 39 -12.78 -1.84 12.45
CA ARG A 39 -12.53 -0.52 13.06
C ARG A 39 -11.61 0.32 12.17
N VAL A 40 -10.45 -0.22 11.78
CA VAL A 40 -9.47 0.46 10.92
C VAL A 40 -10.10 0.86 9.58
N ARG A 41 -10.88 -0.02 8.95
CA ARG A 41 -11.60 0.29 7.71
C ARG A 41 -12.47 1.53 7.81
N LYS A 42 -13.24 1.70 8.90
CA LYS A 42 -14.12 2.87 9.07
C LYS A 42 -13.33 4.17 9.20
N ILE A 43 -12.19 4.11 9.89
CA ILE A 43 -11.26 5.24 10.01
C ILE A 43 -10.69 5.61 8.63
N HIS A 44 -10.12 4.65 7.91
CA HIS A 44 -9.61 4.86 6.55
C HIS A 44 -10.68 5.43 5.63
N TRP A 45 -11.89 4.87 5.66
CA TRP A 45 -12.99 5.30 4.82
C TRP A 45 -13.32 6.79 5.01
N LYS A 46 -13.39 7.24 6.27
CA LYS A 46 -13.72 8.63 6.57
C LYS A 46 -12.56 9.57 6.26
N VAL A 47 -11.31 9.20 6.53
CA VAL A 47 -10.15 10.04 6.17
C VAL A 47 -10.05 10.24 4.66
N ARG A 48 -10.47 9.23 3.88
CA ARG A 48 -10.45 9.27 2.42
C ARG A 48 -11.36 10.36 1.82
N SER A 49 -12.38 10.87 2.52
CA SER A 49 -13.23 11.94 1.99
C SER A 49 -12.44 13.22 1.68
N THR A 50 -11.43 13.54 2.51
CA THR A 50 -10.55 14.68 2.25
C THR A 50 -9.68 14.43 1.03
N SER A 51 -9.04 13.25 0.93
CA SER A 51 -8.20 12.95 -0.23
C SER A 51 -9.00 12.86 -1.53
N ARG A 52 -10.26 12.38 -1.51
CA ARG A 52 -11.16 12.40 -2.67
C ARG A 52 -11.45 13.82 -3.12
N ALA A 53 -11.77 14.73 -2.20
CA ALA A 53 -11.99 16.13 -2.54
C ALA A 53 -10.74 16.75 -3.22
N ILE A 54 -9.53 16.42 -2.74
CA ILE A 54 -8.28 16.86 -3.39
C ILE A 54 -8.16 16.26 -4.79
N GLU A 55 -8.44 14.98 -4.97
CA GLU A 55 -8.40 14.30 -6.27
C GLU A 55 -9.40 14.89 -7.27
N THR A 56 -10.62 15.20 -6.82
CA THR A 56 -11.65 15.85 -7.64
C THR A 56 -11.18 17.22 -8.12
N VAL A 57 -10.57 18.02 -7.24
CA VAL A 57 -9.96 19.31 -7.61
C VAL A 57 -8.81 19.11 -8.60
N LEU A 58 -7.94 18.11 -8.39
CA LEU A 58 -6.85 17.80 -9.31
C LEU A 58 -7.33 17.28 -10.67
N ALA A 59 -8.43 16.54 -10.72
CA ALA A 59 -8.98 15.98 -11.95
C ALA A 59 -9.48 17.06 -12.91
N VAL A 60 -9.95 18.21 -12.38
CA VAL A 60 -10.39 19.37 -13.17
C VAL A 60 -9.31 20.45 -13.29
N ALA A 61 -8.09 20.18 -12.84
CA ALA A 61 -6.96 21.10 -12.88
C ALA A 61 -6.32 21.23 -14.28
N GLY A 62 -6.90 20.60 -15.30
CA GLY A 62 -6.53 20.78 -16.68
C GLY A 62 -7.68 21.41 -17.48
N PRO A 63 -7.38 22.04 -18.63
CA PRO A 63 -8.41 22.42 -19.58
C PRO A 63 -9.20 21.17 -20.00
N PRO A 64 -10.53 21.29 -20.22
CA PRO A 64 -11.34 20.15 -20.62
C PRO A 64 -10.78 19.52 -21.91
N PRO A 65 -10.76 18.19 -22.02
CA PRO A 65 -10.36 17.55 -23.26
C PRO A 65 -11.36 17.91 -24.37
N PRO A 66 -10.94 17.90 -25.65
CA PRO A 66 -11.88 18.04 -26.77
C PRO A 66 -12.95 16.94 -26.67
N PRO A 67 -14.22 17.24 -27.04
CA PRO A 67 -15.28 16.22 -27.05
C PRO A 67 -14.90 15.02 -27.91
N ASP A 68 -15.28 13.81 -27.47
CA ASP A 68 -15.06 12.60 -28.27
C ASP A 68 -15.75 12.72 -29.64
N GLY A 69 -14.99 12.48 -30.71
CA GLY A 69 -15.48 12.64 -32.08
C GLY A 69 -15.60 14.10 -32.56
N ALA A 70 -15.00 15.06 -31.85
CA ALA A 70 -14.94 16.44 -32.30
C ALA A 70 -14.32 16.55 -33.71
N GLY A 71 -15.07 17.17 -34.63
CA GLY A 71 -14.54 17.57 -35.93
C GLY A 71 -13.46 18.65 -35.78
N LEU A 72 -12.85 19.04 -36.90
CA LEU A 72 -11.72 20.00 -36.94
C LEU A 72 -12.01 21.31 -36.19
N TRP A 73 -13.23 21.84 -36.30
CA TRP A 73 -13.66 23.03 -35.56
C TRP A 73 -13.80 22.81 -34.04
N GLY A 74 -14.22 21.62 -33.61
CA GLY A 74 -14.29 21.28 -32.18
C GLY A 74 -12.90 21.16 -31.56
N ASN A 75 -11.93 20.62 -32.30
CA ASN A 75 -10.53 20.59 -31.89
C ASN A 75 -9.91 21.99 -31.80
N VAL A 76 -10.21 22.87 -32.75
CA VAL A 76 -9.77 24.28 -32.70
C VAL A 76 -10.40 25.00 -31.50
N LYS A 77 -11.70 24.79 -31.24
CA LYS A 77 -12.37 25.38 -30.08
C LYS A 77 -11.75 24.90 -28.76
N ALA A 78 -11.54 23.60 -28.59
CA ALA A 78 -10.88 23.05 -27.40
C ALA A 78 -9.44 23.57 -27.23
N TYR A 79 -8.72 23.79 -28.34
CA TYR A 79 -7.39 24.39 -28.31
C TYR A 79 -7.41 25.86 -27.84
N LEU A 80 -8.41 26.65 -28.29
CA LEU A 80 -8.60 28.02 -27.83
C LEU A 80 -9.03 28.08 -26.37
N GLU A 81 -9.97 27.22 -25.95
CA GLU A 81 -10.37 27.10 -24.55
C GLU A 81 -9.18 26.72 -23.66
N LYS A 82 -8.30 25.83 -24.13
CA LYS A 82 -7.04 25.51 -23.45
C LYS A 82 -6.09 26.71 -23.30
N PHE A 83 -6.10 27.66 -24.23
CA PHE A 83 -5.25 28.85 -24.16
C PHE A 83 -5.72 29.84 -23.08
N ASP A 84 -7.04 30.06 -23.01
CA ASP A 84 -7.65 30.97 -22.03
C ASP A 84 -7.94 30.32 -20.68
N TRP A 85 -7.81 28.99 -20.57
CA TRP A 85 -8.07 28.28 -19.34
C TRP A 85 -7.14 28.75 -18.21
N ARG A 86 -7.76 29.00 -17.07
CA ARG A 86 -7.11 29.34 -15.80
C ARG A 86 -7.75 28.51 -14.71
N PRO A 87 -6.96 27.80 -13.88
CA PRO A 87 -7.52 27.13 -12.72
C PRO A 87 -8.13 28.19 -11.78
N ASP A 88 -9.17 27.82 -11.05
CA ASP A 88 -9.63 28.61 -9.91
C ASP A 88 -8.55 28.64 -8.81
N ASP A 89 -8.74 29.51 -7.81
CA ASP A 89 -7.73 29.72 -6.79
C ASP A 89 -7.54 28.51 -5.86
N LEU A 90 -8.60 27.73 -5.63
CA LEU A 90 -8.50 26.48 -4.86
C LEU A 90 -7.63 25.47 -5.59
N THR A 91 -7.86 25.29 -6.89
CA THR A 91 -7.11 24.38 -7.75
C THR A 91 -5.64 24.78 -7.83
N LYS A 92 -5.33 26.08 -7.96
CA LYS A 92 -3.94 26.57 -7.90
C LYS A 92 -3.26 26.20 -6.58
N ARG A 93 -3.94 26.40 -5.45
CA ARG A 93 -3.39 26.07 -4.13
C ARG A 93 -3.13 24.58 -3.99
N VAL A 94 -4.08 23.74 -4.41
CA VAL A 94 -3.90 22.27 -4.41
C VAL A 94 -2.67 21.88 -5.24
N LEU A 95 -2.52 22.40 -6.46
CA LEU A 95 -1.36 22.12 -7.31
C LEU A 95 -0.02 22.59 -6.72
N GLN A 96 -0.02 23.65 -5.91
CA GLN A 96 1.19 24.22 -5.31
C GLN A 96 1.58 23.52 -4.00
N SER A 97 0.60 23.04 -3.23
CA SER A 97 0.81 22.57 -1.86
C SER A 97 0.76 21.04 -1.73
N ILE A 98 0.19 20.33 -2.70
CA ILE A 98 0.03 18.87 -2.67
C ILE A 98 0.97 18.22 -3.68
N ASP A 99 1.86 17.35 -3.19
CA ASP A 99 2.51 16.31 -4.00
C ASP A 99 1.60 15.07 -4.04
N PRO A 100 0.97 14.74 -5.18
CA PRO A 100 0.04 13.61 -5.24
C PRO A 100 0.71 12.26 -4.94
N ASP A 101 1.95 12.06 -5.40
CA ASP A 101 2.66 10.80 -5.22
C ASP A 101 3.09 10.60 -3.77
N LEU A 102 3.29 11.66 -3.00
CA LEU A 102 3.59 11.57 -1.58
C LEU A 102 2.32 11.60 -0.71
N HIS A 103 1.48 12.63 -0.87
CA HIS A 103 0.39 12.94 0.07
C HIS A 103 -0.92 12.18 -0.21
N LEU A 104 -1.19 11.78 -1.46
CA LEU A 104 -2.45 11.12 -1.83
C LEU A 104 -2.29 9.62 -2.05
N TYR A 105 -1.25 9.23 -2.79
CA TYR A 105 -1.01 7.85 -3.19
C TYR A 105 0.19 7.22 -2.49
N GLY A 106 0.92 7.99 -1.68
CA GLY A 106 2.20 7.60 -1.15
C GLY A 106 2.18 7.04 0.25
N ARG A 107 1.45 7.74 1.11
CA ARG A 107 1.33 7.49 2.55
C ARG A 107 -0.01 6.82 2.85
N PRO A 108 -0.12 6.08 3.97
CA PRO A 108 -1.35 5.39 4.37
C PRO A 108 -2.54 6.33 4.64
N PHE A 109 -2.25 7.60 4.95
CA PHE A 109 -3.22 8.66 5.24
C PHE A 109 -2.71 9.99 4.67
N LEU A 110 -3.56 11.02 4.69
CA LEU A 110 -3.12 12.39 4.43
C LEU A 110 -2.19 12.86 5.55
N VAL A 111 -0.89 12.81 5.30
CA VAL A 111 0.15 13.26 6.23
C VAL A 111 0.98 14.31 5.51
N ALA A 112 1.14 15.46 6.12
CA ALA A 112 1.89 16.61 5.63
C ALA A 112 3.28 16.74 6.24
N GLU A 113 3.55 15.94 7.28
CA GLU A 113 4.79 16.02 8.05
C GLU A 113 6.03 15.78 7.18
N ALA A 114 7.07 16.58 7.43
CA ALA A 114 8.33 16.50 6.69
C ALA A 114 9.37 15.60 7.36
N SER A 115 9.32 15.43 8.68
CA SER A 115 10.28 14.61 9.44
C SER A 115 9.74 13.21 9.69
N LEU A 116 10.63 12.20 9.70
CA LEU A 116 10.26 10.80 9.94
C LEU A 116 9.50 10.62 11.26
N ALA A 117 10.02 11.19 12.35
CA ALA A 117 9.41 11.08 13.66
C ALA A 117 7.97 11.62 13.70
N LYS A 118 7.72 12.75 13.03
CA LYS A 118 6.38 13.35 12.95
C LYS A 118 5.45 12.58 12.02
N VAL A 119 5.95 12.07 10.89
CA VAL A 119 5.17 11.16 10.03
C VAL A 119 4.68 9.96 10.85
N VAL A 120 5.58 9.29 11.57
CA VAL A 120 5.24 8.12 12.39
C VAL A 120 4.23 8.49 13.50
N GLU A 121 4.43 9.60 14.20
CA GLU A 121 3.48 10.10 15.21
C GLU A 121 2.09 10.37 14.63
N THR A 122 2.01 11.01 13.46
CA THR A 122 0.73 11.29 12.79
C THR A 122 0.04 10.01 12.32
N VAL A 123 0.78 9.05 11.77
CA VAL A 123 0.23 7.74 11.38
C VAL A 123 -0.33 7.01 12.61
N ASP A 124 0.36 7.06 13.75
CA ASP A 124 -0.15 6.49 15.01
C ASP A 124 -1.45 7.17 15.46
N ARG A 125 -1.51 8.51 15.40
CA ARG A 125 -2.73 9.25 15.74
C ARG A 125 -3.93 8.83 14.88
N TYR A 126 -3.72 8.60 13.59
CA TYR A 126 -4.77 8.04 12.73
C TYR A 126 -5.17 6.63 13.14
N ARG A 127 -4.20 5.74 13.37
CA ARG A 127 -4.46 4.35 13.77
C ARG A 127 -5.24 4.26 15.09
N GLU A 128 -4.89 5.13 16.03
CA GLU A 128 -5.47 5.20 17.38
C GLU A 128 -6.77 6.00 17.44
N ALA A 129 -7.18 6.64 16.34
CA ALA A 129 -8.45 7.36 16.28
C ALA A 129 -9.61 6.41 16.61
N LYS A 130 -10.33 6.74 17.68
CA LYS A 130 -11.47 5.94 18.18
C LYS A 130 -12.74 6.15 17.37
N THR A 131 -12.82 7.27 16.64
CA THR A 131 -14.00 7.64 15.87
C THR A 131 -13.61 8.21 14.50
N PRO A 132 -14.49 8.08 13.48
CA PRO A 132 -14.27 8.70 12.18
C PRO A 132 -14.06 10.23 12.24
N ALA A 133 -14.79 10.93 13.12
CA ALA A 133 -14.65 12.37 13.31
C ALA A 133 -13.29 12.78 13.88
N ALA A 134 -12.70 11.97 14.78
CA ALA A 134 -11.35 12.23 15.29
C ALA A 134 -10.31 12.11 14.17
N ALA A 135 -10.47 11.15 13.27
CA ALA A 135 -9.59 10.97 12.12
C ALA A 135 -9.74 12.11 11.09
N GLU A 136 -10.95 12.56 10.83
CA GLU A 136 -11.21 13.74 9.99
C GLU A 136 -10.58 15.03 10.56
N ALA A 137 -10.60 15.20 11.89
CA ALA A 137 -9.92 16.32 12.54
C ALA A 137 -8.40 16.28 12.30
N ILE A 138 -7.78 15.09 12.34
CA ILE A 138 -6.35 14.92 12.02
C ILE A 138 -6.11 15.25 10.53
N ALA A 139 -6.98 14.81 9.62
CA ALA A 139 -6.86 15.15 8.19
C ALA A 139 -6.93 16.66 7.94
N LYS A 140 -7.85 17.35 8.61
CA LYS A 140 -7.96 18.81 8.52
C LYS A 140 -6.72 19.53 9.08
N GLU A 141 -6.16 19.04 10.20
CA GLU A 141 -4.91 19.55 10.75
C GLU A 141 -3.75 19.39 9.75
N GLN A 142 -3.58 18.20 9.19
CA GLN A 142 -2.52 17.92 8.22
C GLN A 142 -2.69 18.75 6.94
N LEU A 143 -3.93 18.96 6.49
CA LEU A 143 -4.22 19.86 5.38
C LEU A 143 -3.80 21.31 5.71
N GLY A 144 -4.03 21.75 6.95
CA GLY A 144 -3.62 23.08 7.42
C GLY A 144 -2.11 23.25 7.52
N HIS A 145 -1.35 22.18 7.75
CA HIS A 145 0.11 22.20 7.67
C HIS A 145 0.62 22.42 6.24
N LEU A 146 -0.13 21.98 5.21
CA LEU A 146 0.21 22.21 3.80
C LEU A 146 -0.21 23.60 3.36
N ASP A 147 -1.47 23.98 3.61
CA ASP A 147 -2.01 25.31 3.35
C ASP A 147 -3.25 25.56 4.26
N PRO A 148 -3.19 26.54 5.19
CA PRO A 148 -4.31 26.85 6.09
C PRO A 148 -5.59 27.30 5.40
N GLU A 149 -5.50 27.97 4.25
CA GLU A 149 -6.67 28.40 3.48
C GLU A 149 -7.30 27.20 2.77
N LEU A 150 -6.48 26.29 2.27
CA LEU A 150 -6.96 25.04 1.67
C LEU A 150 -7.74 24.21 2.70
N ALA A 151 -7.28 24.14 3.95
CA ALA A 151 -8.01 23.48 5.03
C ALA A 151 -9.35 24.13 5.40
N GLN A 152 -9.56 25.40 5.03
CA GLN A 152 -10.82 26.11 5.23
C GLN A 152 -11.74 25.99 4.01
N ALA A 153 -11.18 26.00 2.81
CA ALA A 153 -11.91 26.04 1.55
C ALA A 153 -12.29 24.65 1.01
N LEU A 154 -11.51 23.62 1.33
CA LEU A 154 -11.76 22.26 0.85
C LEU A 154 -12.80 21.56 1.73
N GLU A 155 -13.97 21.33 1.17
CA GLU A 155 -15.01 20.52 1.79
C GLU A 155 -14.75 19.02 1.52
N PRO A 156 -14.79 18.14 2.54
CA PRO A 156 -14.64 16.71 2.33
C PRO A 156 -15.73 16.14 1.41
N GLU A 157 -15.34 15.25 0.50
CA GLU A 157 -16.26 14.63 -0.44
C GLU A 157 -16.77 13.28 0.10
N GLU A 158 -18.08 13.15 0.26
CA GLU A 158 -18.68 11.86 0.59
C GLU A 158 -18.45 10.88 -0.56
N GLY A 159 -17.82 9.74 -0.25
CA GLY A 159 -17.71 8.65 -1.22
C GLY A 159 -18.97 7.80 -1.28
N PRO A 160 -18.92 6.66 -2.01
CA PRO A 160 -20.03 5.72 -2.01
C PRO A 160 -20.31 5.18 -0.60
N ASP A 161 -21.47 4.57 -0.39
CA ASP A 161 -21.75 3.95 0.90
C ASP A 161 -20.73 2.85 1.22
N LEU A 162 -20.17 2.91 2.43
CA LEU A 162 -19.32 1.83 2.92
C LEU A 162 -20.17 0.56 3.01
N SER A 163 -19.72 -0.55 2.41
CA SER A 163 -20.45 -1.82 2.53
C SER A 163 -20.63 -2.19 4.01
N SER A 164 -21.74 -2.85 4.32
CA SER A 164 -22.11 -3.14 5.71
C SER A 164 -21.03 -3.92 6.44
N ASP A 165 -20.92 -3.71 7.76
CA ASP A 165 -19.98 -4.43 8.62
C ASP A 165 -20.16 -5.95 8.50
N PHE A 166 -21.40 -6.42 8.30
CA PHE A 166 -21.69 -7.83 8.09
C PHE A 166 -21.05 -8.40 6.83
N LEU A 167 -21.19 -7.69 5.69
CA LEU A 167 -20.57 -8.10 4.43
C LEU A 167 -19.04 -8.08 4.54
N HIS A 168 -18.48 -7.01 5.08
CA HIS A 168 -17.03 -6.91 5.27
C HIS A 168 -16.47 -8.01 6.17
N ARG A 169 -17.17 -8.31 7.26
CA ARG A 169 -16.83 -9.43 8.13
C ARG A 169 -16.87 -10.76 7.38
N ALA A 170 -17.90 -11.00 6.56
CA ALA A 170 -18.00 -12.21 5.75
C ALA A 170 -16.82 -12.33 4.78
N ASP A 171 -16.43 -11.24 4.13
CA ASP A 171 -15.28 -11.19 3.21
C ASP A 171 -13.96 -11.54 3.92
N LEU A 172 -13.72 -10.96 5.11
CA LEU A 172 -12.52 -11.24 5.91
C LEU A 172 -12.45 -12.71 6.32
N LEU A 173 -13.57 -13.30 6.75
CA LEU A 173 -13.62 -14.71 7.11
C LEU A 173 -13.41 -15.61 5.90
N ALA A 174 -13.99 -15.28 4.74
CA ALA A 174 -13.77 -16.03 3.52
C ALA A 174 -12.30 -15.99 3.08
N ALA A 175 -11.62 -14.84 3.24
CA ALA A 175 -10.21 -14.72 2.94
C ALA A 175 -9.32 -15.55 3.90
N LEU A 176 -9.63 -15.59 5.20
CA LEU A 176 -8.93 -16.45 6.17
C LEU A 176 -9.20 -17.95 5.89
N ALA A 177 -10.45 -18.31 5.63
CA ALA A 177 -10.84 -19.68 5.31
C ALA A 177 -10.11 -20.20 4.07
N ARG A 178 -9.97 -19.34 3.05
CA ARG A 178 -9.26 -19.68 1.81
C ARG A 178 -7.80 -20.08 2.05
N ILE A 179 -7.07 -19.41 2.95
CA ILE A 179 -5.70 -19.81 3.32
C ILE A 179 -5.69 -21.24 3.85
N HIS A 180 -6.59 -21.56 4.77
CA HIS A 180 -6.72 -22.89 5.35
C HIS A 180 -7.12 -23.95 4.29
N GLU A 181 -8.06 -23.62 3.41
CA GLU A 181 -8.54 -24.52 2.36
C GLU A 181 -7.46 -24.85 1.32
N ILE A 182 -6.72 -23.83 0.84
CA ILE A 182 -5.61 -24.01 -0.10
C ILE A 182 -4.53 -24.92 0.52
N ALA A 183 -4.14 -24.65 1.78
CA ALA A 183 -3.12 -25.46 2.47
C ALA A 183 -3.59 -26.89 2.73
N SER A 184 -4.86 -27.08 3.10
CA SER A 184 -5.46 -28.41 3.26
C SER A 184 -5.48 -29.20 1.94
N ALA A 185 -5.86 -28.55 0.84
CA ALA A 185 -5.85 -29.17 -0.49
C ALA A 185 -4.43 -29.50 -0.96
N ALA A 186 -3.45 -28.63 -0.70
CA ALA A 186 -2.04 -28.84 -1.01
C ALA A 186 -1.47 -30.06 -0.26
N ARG A 187 -1.73 -30.16 1.06
CA ARG A 187 -1.38 -31.34 1.87
C ARG A 187 -1.97 -32.63 1.33
N ALA A 188 -3.20 -32.58 0.83
CA ALA A 188 -3.91 -33.73 0.30
C ALA A 188 -3.50 -34.08 -1.16
N GLY A 189 -2.59 -33.32 -1.77
CA GLY A 189 -2.21 -33.50 -3.18
C GLY A 189 -3.37 -33.28 -4.16
N LYS A 190 -4.33 -32.42 -3.81
CA LYS A 190 -5.53 -32.14 -4.61
C LYS A 190 -5.34 -30.93 -5.50
N THR A 191 -6.29 -30.74 -6.40
CA THR A 191 -6.46 -29.46 -7.10
C THR A 191 -7.27 -28.48 -6.24
N PHE A 192 -7.14 -27.20 -6.54
CA PHE A 192 -7.89 -26.09 -5.94
C PHE A 192 -8.47 -25.22 -7.06
N SER A 193 -9.71 -24.77 -6.90
CA SER A 193 -10.37 -23.78 -7.77
C SER A 193 -11.10 -22.78 -6.91
N ASP A 194 -11.08 -21.52 -7.34
CA ASP A 194 -11.87 -20.45 -6.73
C ASP A 194 -13.31 -20.36 -7.28
N GLY A 195 -13.69 -21.31 -8.15
CA GLY A 195 -14.99 -21.37 -8.82
C GLY A 195 -15.08 -20.52 -10.09
N LYS A 196 -14.04 -19.75 -10.43
CA LYS A 196 -14.01 -18.89 -11.63
C LYS A 196 -13.04 -19.40 -12.68
N ALA A 197 -11.92 -19.97 -12.24
CA ALA A 197 -10.89 -20.54 -13.11
C ALA A 197 -10.88 -22.07 -13.06
N GLU A 198 -10.24 -22.66 -14.07
CA GLU A 198 -9.93 -24.09 -14.09
C GLU A 198 -9.16 -24.49 -12.84
N ALA A 199 -9.47 -25.67 -12.30
CA ALA A 199 -8.80 -26.17 -11.10
C ALA A 199 -7.31 -26.42 -11.37
N ARG A 200 -6.45 -25.85 -10.53
CA ARG A 200 -4.99 -25.98 -10.60
C ARG A 200 -4.46 -26.86 -9.47
N PRO A 201 -3.26 -27.45 -9.57
CA PRO A 201 -2.63 -28.14 -8.43
C PRO A 201 -2.57 -27.20 -7.21
N ALA A 202 -3.08 -27.65 -6.06
CA ALA A 202 -3.23 -26.77 -4.90
C ALA A 202 -1.89 -26.31 -4.31
N ASN A 203 -0.82 -27.07 -4.51
CA ASN A 203 0.55 -26.67 -4.16
C ASN A 203 1.04 -25.49 -4.99
N GLU A 204 0.71 -25.43 -6.29
CA GLU A 204 1.00 -24.27 -7.13
C GLU A 204 0.19 -23.06 -6.69
N VAL A 205 -1.10 -23.24 -6.42
CA VAL A 205 -1.97 -22.16 -5.93
C VAL A 205 -1.46 -21.64 -4.57
N LEU A 206 -1.07 -22.54 -3.66
CA LEU A 206 -0.49 -22.17 -2.36
C LEU A 206 0.77 -21.32 -2.54
N ARG A 207 1.69 -21.78 -3.39
CA ARG A 207 2.94 -21.08 -3.69
C ARG A 207 2.69 -19.69 -4.25
N ASP A 208 1.76 -19.57 -5.19
CA ASP A 208 1.51 -18.33 -5.92
C ASP A 208 0.64 -17.34 -5.12
N GLU A 209 -0.25 -17.82 -4.23
CA GLU A 209 -1.24 -16.96 -3.56
C GLU A 209 -1.02 -16.75 -2.06
N LEU A 210 -0.44 -17.71 -1.34
CA LEU A 210 -0.35 -17.63 0.13
C LEU A 210 0.41 -16.38 0.61
N PRO A 211 1.62 -16.05 0.09
CA PRO A 211 2.38 -14.91 0.59
C PRO A 211 1.62 -13.60 0.40
N TRP A 212 1.12 -13.38 -0.81
CA TRP A 212 0.40 -12.17 -1.17
C TRP A 212 -0.91 -12.02 -0.38
N ARG A 213 -1.70 -13.10 -0.25
CA ARG A 213 -2.95 -13.07 0.53
C ARG A 213 -2.71 -12.78 2.01
N ALA A 214 -1.66 -13.35 2.59
CA ALA A 214 -1.30 -13.12 3.97
C ALA A 214 -0.91 -11.65 4.22
N VAL A 215 -0.07 -11.06 3.36
CA VAL A 215 0.29 -9.64 3.45
C VAL A 215 -0.94 -8.75 3.19
N SER A 216 -1.80 -9.10 2.24
CA SER A 216 -3.03 -8.35 1.95
C SER A 216 -4.03 -8.36 3.13
N LEU A 217 -4.12 -9.47 3.87
CA LEU A 217 -4.90 -9.55 5.11
C LEU A 217 -4.25 -8.72 6.23
N HIS A 218 -2.93 -8.81 6.40
CA HIS A 218 -2.19 -8.02 7.37
C HIS A 218 -2.34 -6.51 7.13
N ALA A 219 -2.34 -6.09 5.87
CA ALA A 219 -2.56 -4.71 5.43
C ALA A 219 -3.95 -4.15 5.78
N ARG A 220 -4.87 -4.97 6.31
CA ARG A 220 -6.15 -4.52 6.90
C ARG A 220 -6.01 -4.01 8.34
N LEU A 221 -4.91 -4.34 9.01
CA LEU A 221 -4.63 -3.96 10.39
C LEU A 221 -3.56 -2.87 10.50
N VAL A 222 -2.54 -2.97 9.65
CA VAL A 222 -1.34 -2.13 9.76
C VAL A 222 -1.25 -1.19 8.56
N PRO A 223 -1.02 0.12 8.77
CA PRO A 223 -0.84 1.08 7.70
C PRO A 223 0.42 0.77 6.90
N PHE A 224 0.37 1.02 5.59
CA PHE A 224 1.48 0.77 4.68
C PHE A 224 1.60 1.89 3.64
N TRP A 225 2.76 1.97 2.99
CA TRP A 225 3.06 2.99 1.99
C TRP A 225 2.99 2.40 0.59
N THR A 226 2.68 3.21 -0.40
CA THR A 226 2.56 2.78 -1.80
C THR A 226 3.36 3.67 -2.73
N ALA A 227 3.86 3.12 -3.83
CA ALA A 227 4.52 3.87 -4.88
C ALA A 227 4.14 3.29 -6.24
N ARG A 228 3.94 4.19 -7.21
CA ARG A 228 3.53 3.85 -8.58
C ARG A 228 4.74 3.96 -9.50
N ASP A 229 4.80 3.09 -10.48
CA ASP A 229 5.79 3.11 -11.55
C ASP A 229 7.25 3.08 -11.07
N VAL A 230 7.49 2.37 -9.95
CA VAL A 230 8.80 2.23 -9.32
C VAL A 230 9.21 0.77 -9.20
N ASP A 231 10.53 0.57 -9.08
CA ASP A 231 11.13 -0.70 -8.71
C ASP A 231 11.36 -0.82 -7.19
N GLY A 232 11.60 -2.04 -6.70
CA GLY A 232 11.93 -2.32 -5.30
C GLY A 232 13.35 -1.91 -4.89
N LEU A 233 13.64 -1.93 -3.58
CA LEU A 233 14.90 -1.43 -3.04
C LEU A 233 16.13 -2.13 -3.63
N GLU A 234 16.08 -3.46 -3.79
CA GLU A 234 17.18 -4.23 -4.37
C GLU A 234 17.49 -3.79 -5.81
N THR A 235 16.45 -3.61 -6.63
CA THR A 235 16.57 -3.19 -8.03
C THR A 235 17.21 -1.81 -8.13
N VAL A 236 16.76 -0.85 -7.31
CA VAL A 236 17.32 0.52 -7.35
C VAL A 236 18.74 0.58 -6.79
N CYS A 237 19.08 -0.25 -5.80
CA CYS A 237 20.47 -0.39 -5.33
C CYS A 237 21.38 -0.91 -6.46
N ARG A 238 20.96 -1.99 -7.12
CA ARG A 238 21.68 -2.61 -8.24
C ARG A 238 21.88 -1.62 -9.40
N ALA A 239 20.84 -0.88 -9.78
CA ALA A 239 20.92 0.16 -10.80
C ALA A 239 21.93 1.27 -10.43
N ALA A 240 21.95 1.67 -9.15
CA ALA A 240 22.87 2.67 -8.63
C ALA A 240 24.30 2.13 -8.36
N ARG A 241 24.56 0.85 -8.64
CA ARG A 241 25.82 0.16 -8.28
C ARG A 241 26.15 0.25 -6.78
N VAL A 242 25.10 0.30 -5.96
CA VAL A 242 25.14 0.16 -4.51
C VAL A 242 24.83 -1.29 -4.18
N LEU A 243 25.64 -1.90 -3.31
CA LEU A 243 25.32 -3.24 -2.83
C LEU A 243 24.06 -3.15 -1.96
N ALA A 244 23.02 -3.90 -2.33
CA ALA A 244 21.82 -4.02 -1.49
C ALA A 244 22.22 -4.54 -0.10
N PRO A 245 21.57 -4.07 0.98
CA PRO A 245 22.05 -4.37 2.30
C PRO A 245 21.74 -5.83 2.68
N ASP A 246 22.66 -6.46 3.42
CA ASP A 246 22.68 -7.92 3.64
C ASP A 246 21.51 -8.45 4.50
N MET A 247 20.85 -7.59 5.27
CA MET A 247 19.65 -7.95 6.03
C MET A 247 18.39 -8.06 5.16
N LEU A 248 18.44 -7.60 3.91
CA LEU A 248 17.36 -7.77 2.96
C LEU A 248 17.36 -9.23 2.48
N VAL A 249 16.40 -10.02 2.93
CA VAL A 249 16.32 -11.46 2.64
C VAL A 249 15.01 -11.81 1.93
N PRO A 250 14.93 -12.99 1.29
CA PRO A 250 13.66 -13.45 0.75
C PRO A 250 12.60 -13.61 1.86
N ALA A 251 11.34 -13.37 1.51
CA ALA A 251 10.24 -13.26 2.48
C ALA A 251 9.77 -14.60 3.08
N TRP A 252 10.64 -15.61 3.21
CA TRP A 252 10.29 -16.92 3.80
C TRP A 252 10.09 -16.88 5.31
N ARG A 253 10.70 -15.91 6.02
CA ARG A 253 10.65 -15.85 7.49
C ARG A 253 9.21 -15.68 8.04
N PRO A 254 8.37 -14.78 7.52
CA PRO A 254 6.95 -14.71 7.89
C PRO A 254 6.14 -15.99 7.63
N PHE A 255 6.69 -16.91 6.83
CA PHE A 255 6.04 -18.17 6.45
C PHE A 255 6.85 -19.39 6.90
N ALA A 256 7.71 -19.27 7.91
CA ALA A 256 8.67 -20.31 8.28
C ALA A 256 8.02 -21.70 8.45
N MET A 257 6.93 -21.79 9.22
CA MET A 257 6.20 -23.06 9.42
C MET A 257 5.61 -23.60 8.10
N ALA A 258 5.02 -22.73 7.27
CA ALA A 258 4.47 -23.16 5.99
C ALA A 258 5.59 -23.60 5.02
N CYS A 259 6.77 -22.98 5.09
CA CYS A 259 7.94 -23.34 4.29
C CYS A 259 8.55 -24.69 4.71
N GLU A 260 8.45 -25.07 5.99
CA GLU A 260 8.85 -26.41 6.45
C GLU A 260 7.93 -27.49 5.91
N GLU A 261 6.62 -27.21 5.87
CA GLU A 261 5.60 -28.14 5.37
C GLU A 261 5.56 -28.20 3.83
N PHE A 262 5.81 -27.06 3.17
CA PHE A 262 5.77 -26.90 1.71
C PHE A 262 7.11 -26.32 1.21
N PRO A 263 8.15 -27.14 0.99
CA PRO A 263 9.48 -26.66 0.59
C PRO A 263 9.50 -25.84 -0.72
N ASP A 264 8.59 -26.15 -1.66
CA ASP A 264 8.47 -25.42 -2.92
C ASP A 264 8.01 -23.96 -2.72
N LEU A 265 7.27 -23.68 -1.64
CA LEU A 265 6.93 -22.30 -1.23
C LEU A 265 8.20 -21.52 -0.87
N LYS A 266 9.11 -22.14 -0.11
CA LYS A 266 10.37 -21.47 0.26
C LYS A 266 11.20 -21.13 -0.98
N ALA A 267 11.23 -22.03 -1.96
CA ALA A 267 11.98 -21.85 -3.20
C ALA A 267 11.42 -20.74 -4.10
N SER A 268 10.11 -20.46 -4.02
CA SER A 268 9.46 -19.41 -4.80
C SER A 268 9.56 -18.03 -4.16
N LEU A 269 9.81 -17.95 -2.85
CA LEU A 269 9.96 -16.68 -2.17
C LEU A 269 11.32 -16.09 -2.51
N HIS A 270 11.29 -14.96 -3.21
CA HIS A 270 12.47 -14.26 -3.70
C HIS A 270 12.78 -13.02 -2.88
N GLN A 271 13.99 -12.51 -3.04
CA GLN A 271 14.39 -11.24 -2.43
C GLN A 271 13.80 -10.05 -3.22
N GLU A 272 13.83 -10.11 -4.55
CA GLU A 272 13.26 -9.09 -5.42
C GLU A 272 11.80 -9.40 -5.78
N VAL A 273 10.92 -8.38 -5.77
CA VAL A 273 9.52 -8.48 -6.22
C VAL A 273 9.48 -8.50 -7.76
N ARG A 274 8.94 -9.58 -8.35
CA ARG A 274 9.02 -9.88 -9.79
C ARG A 274 7.69 -10.01 -10.52
N GLY A 275 6.57 -10.09 -9.81
CA GLY A 275 5.23 -10.25 -10.38
C GLY A 275 4.24 -9.20 -9.87
N ASP A 276 2.99 -9.26 -10.34
CA ASP A 276 1.91 -8.36 -9.89
C ASP A 276 1.37 -8.72 -8.51
N ARG A 277 1.59 -9.97 -8.06
CA ARG A 277 1.17 -10.49 -6.75
C ARG A 277 2.33 -11.15 -6.01
N ASP A 278 3.50 -10.53 -6.06
CA ASP A 278 4.71 -11.04 -5.45
C ASP A 278 5.05 -10.29 -4.15
N VAL A 279 5.83 -10.95 -3.31
CA VAL A 279 6.22 -10.49 -1.98
C VAL A 279 7.71 -10.79 -1.78
N GLY A 280 8.46 -9.78 -1.36
CA GLY A 280 9.92 -9.87 -1.24
C GLY A 280 10.51 -8.87 -0.27
N ALA A 281 11.84 -8.73 -0.32
CA ALA A 281 12.59 -7.69 0.36
C ALA A 281 12.28 -7.60 1.87
N PHE A 282 12.28 -8.75 2.53
CA PHE A 282 11.97 -8.83 3.95
C PHE A 282 13.17 -8.42 4.81
N VAL A 283 12.92 -7.65 5.86
CA VAL A 283 13.85 -7.34 6.94
C VAL A 283 13.17 -7.66 8.26
N SER A 284 13.83 -8.42 9.13
CA SER A 284 13.27 -8.78 10.44
C SER A 284 13.27 -7.58 11.40
N PRO A 285 12.39 -7.57 12.42
CA PRO A 285 12.29 -6.46 13.36
C PRO A 285 13.62 -6.00 13.94
N GLU A 286 14.50 -6.94 14.30
CA GLU A 286 15.81 -6.68 14.88
C GLU A 286 16.81 -6.01 13.91
N ASP A 287 16.59 -6.14 12.60
CA ASP A 287 17.45 -5.61 11.55
C ASP A 287 16.92 -4.31 10.92
N VAL A 288 15.69 -3.88 11.24
CA VAL A 288 15.11 -2.62 10.73
C VAL A 288 15.98 -1.38 11.05
N PRO A 289 16.58 -1.22 12.25
CA PRO A 289 17.49 -0.10 12.52
C PRO A 289 18.67 -0.06 11.53
N ARG A 290 19.22 -1.23 11.17
CA ARG A 290 20.32 -1.33 10.18
C ARG A 290 19.85 -0.96 8.78
N LEU A 291 18.59 -1.26 8.42
CA LEU A 291 18.00 -0.78 7.16
C LEU A 291 17.92 0.75 7.12
N LEU A 292 17.53 1.39 8.24
CA LEU A 292 17.49 2.85 8.33
C LEU A 292 18.88 3.49 8.24
N GLU A 293 19.88 2.90 8.89
CA GLU A 293 21.29 3.29 8.76
C GLU A 293 21.76 3.22 7.31
N PHE A 294 21.46 2.12 6.62
CA PHE A 294 21.77 1.96 5.20
C PHE A 294 21.12 3.05 4.34
N LEU A 295 19.82 3.28 4.49
CA LEU A 295 19.09 4.29 3.72
C LEU A 295 19.60 5.71 3.98
N SER A 296 20.10 5.97 5.19
CA SER A 296 20.74 7.25 5.55
C SER A 296 22.11 7.39 4.89
N ALA A 297 22.94 6.36 4.93
CA ALA A 297 24.30 6.37 4.40
C ALA A 297 24.33 6.37 2.86
N GLU A 298 23.47 5.58 2.23
CA GLU A 298 23.54 5.29 0.80
C GLU A 298 22.45 5.99 -0.03
N GLY A 299 21.40 6.51 0.61
CA GLY A 299 20.24 7.06 -0.09
C GLY A 299 20.59 8.20 -1.06
N ALA A 300 21.48 9.11 -0.67
CA ALA A 300 21.92 10.20 -1.53
C ALA A 300 22.63 9.71 -2.81
N ARG A 301 23.46 8.65 -2.68
CA ARG A 301 24.16 8.05 -3.81
C ARG A 301 23.20 7.35 -4.77
N ILE A 302 22.21 6.65 -4.23
CA ILE A 302 21.15 5.99 -5.03
C ILE A 302 20.34 7.04 -5.80
N ILE A 303 19.92 8.13 -5.14
CA ILE A 303 19.18 9.24 -5.77
C ILE A 303 20.02 9.92 -6.85
N GLU A 304 21.30 10.20 -6.60
CA GLU A 304 22.18 10.82 -7.60
C GLU A 304 22.34 9.94 -8.84
N ALA A 305 22.49 8.64 -8.66
CA ALA A 305 22.55 7.69 -9.77
C ALA A 305 21.25 7.69 -10.59
N ALA A 306 20.08 7.65 -9.92
CA ALA A 306 18.78 7.73 -10.60
C ALA A 306 18.57 9.08 -11.31
N ALA A 307 19.05 10.18 -10.74
CA ALA A 307 18.94 11.51 -11.33
C ALA A 307 19.68 11.62 -12.67
N ARG A 308 20.81 10.91 -12.84
CA ARG A 308 21.55 10.85 -14.12
C ARG A 308 20.75 10.18 -15.24
N GLU A 309 19.80 9.32 -14.88
CA GLU A 309 18.88 8.64 -15.81
C GLU A 309 17.52 9.35 -15.91
N GLY A 310 17.37 10.53 -15.30
CA GLY A 310 16.11 11.30 -15.30
C GLY A 310 15.05 10.84 -14.28
N GLU A 311 15.38 9.88 -13.41
CA GLU A 311 14.45 9.26 -12.44
C GLU A 311 14.67 9.77 -11.00
N GLY A 312 15.44 10.84 -10.82
CA GLY A 312 15.89 11.32 -9.50
C GLY A 312 14.76 11.68 -8.54
N GLN A 313 13.71 12.35 -9.04
CA GLN A 313 12.56 12.72 -8.21
C GLN A 313 11.74 11.50 -7.78
N ALA A 314 11.46 10.58 -8.72
CA ALA A 314 10.74 9.33 -8.42
C ALA A 314 11.51 8.48 -7.39
N CYS A 315 12.83 8.36 -7.56
CA CYS A 315 13.71 7.67 -6.62
C CYS A 315 13.75 8.36 -5.24
N THR A 316 13.78 9.69 -5.20
CA THR A 316 13.72 10.46 -3.94
C THR A 316 12.43 10.17 -3.17
N THR A 317 11.29 10.20 -3.85
CA THR A 317 9.98 9.90 -3.27
C THR A 317 9.88 8.44 -2.82
N LEU A 318 10.41 7.50 -3.62
CA LEU A 318 10.50 6.09 -3.27
C LEU A 318 11.29 5.87 -1.97
N LEU A 319 12.55 6.32 -1.92
CA LEU A 319 13.40 6.12 -0.74
C LEU A 319 12.83 6.82 0.49
N ARG A 320 12.15 7.96 0.32
CA ARG A 320 11.41 8.60 1.41
C ARG A 320 10.35 7.68 1.99
N LYS A 321 9.50 7.07 1.16
CA LYS A 321 8.44 6.15 1.61
C LYS A 321 9.00 4.91 2.30
N ILE A 322 10.06 4.33 1.75
CA ILE A 322 10.76 3.20 2.37
C ILE A 322 11.27 3.59 3.77
N ARG A 323 11.91 4.77 3.91
CA ARG A 323 12.38 5.28 5.20
C ARG A 323 11.26 5.56 6.19
N GLU A 324 10.14 6.13 5.75
CA GLU A 324 8.96 6.37 6.59
C GLU A 324 8.36 5.05 7.10
N CYS A 325 8.20 4.07 6.20
CA CYS A 325 7.73 2.73 6.54
C CYS A 325 8.67 2.02 7.53
N ALA A 326 9.98 2.06 7.28
CA ALA A 326 10.99 1.45 8.15
C ALA A 326 11.05 2.15 9.52
N ALA A 327 10.93 3.49 9.58
CA ALA A 327 10.88 4.22 10.84
C ALA A 327 9.62 3.89 11.65
N TYR A 328 8.48 3.69 11.00
CA TYR A 328 7.28 3.20 11.64
C TYR A 328 7.49 1.77 12.17
N ALA A 329 8.08 0.88 11.35
CA ALA A 329 8.38 -0.48 11.76
C ALA A 329 9.32 -0.54 12.97
N GLU A 330 10.40 0.24 12.97
CA GLU A 330 11.36 0.36 14.09
C GLU A 330 10.65 0.77 15.39
N LYS A 331 9.84 1.84 15.35
CA LYS A 331 9.15 2.35 16.54
C LYS A 331 8.25 1.30 17.19
N HIS A 332 7.63 0.44 16.39
CA HIS A 332 6.65 -0.56 16.85
C HIS A 332 7.23 -1.97 16.99
N GLY A 333 8.54 -2.17 16.75
CA GLY A 333 9.17 -3.49 16.81
C GLY A 333 8.65 -4.46 15.74
N LEU A 334 8.31 -3.93 14.55
CA LEU A 334 7.79 -4.68 13.41
C LEU A 334 8.89 -4.95 12.39
N GLY A 335 8.68 -5.95 11.53
CA GLY A 335 9.54 -6.17 10.35
C GLY A 335 9.23 -5.18 9.23
N TYR A 336 9.96 -5.27 8.14
CA TYR A 336 9.72 -4.55 6.89
C TYR A 336 9.61 -5.53 5.72
N LEU A 337 8.78 -5.23 4.73
CA LEU A 337 8.54 -6.07 3.56
C LEU A 337 8.04 -5.25 2.36
N GLU A 338 8.39 -5.68 1.15
CA GLU A 338 7.83 -5.14 -0.10
C GLU A 338 6.83 -6.11 -0.73
N ALA A 339 5.77 -5.57 -1.31
CA ALA A 339 4.77 -6.36 -2.04
C ALA A 339 4.21 -5.60 -3.23
N SER A 340 3.90 -6.29 -4.32
CA SER A 340 3.24 -5.71 -5.49
C SER A 340 1.73 -5.85 -5.43
N GLY A 341 1.01 -4.91 -6.04
CA GLY A 341 -0.43 -5.06 -6.31
C GLY A 341 -1.35 -5.03 -5.06
N ILE A 342 -0.80 -4.74 -3.87
CA ILE A 342 -1.61 -4.50 -2.67
C ILE A 342 -1.99 -3.02 -2.63
N LEU A 343 -3.27 -2.74 -2.81
CA LEU A 343 -3.87 -1.42 -2.71
C LEU A 343 -4.32 -1.12 -1.28
N SER A 344 -4.26 0.15 -0.89
CA SER A 344 -4.83 0.62 0.36
C SER A 344 -6.31 0.20 0.45
N PRO A 345 -6.83 -0.18 1.64
CA PRO A 345 -8.19 -0.70 1.80
C PRO A 345 -9.31 0.14 1.18
N ASP A 346 -9.08 1.44 1.01
CA ASP A 346 -9.99 2.45 0.44
C ASP A 346 -9.84 2.65 -1.08
N LEU A 347 -8.69 2.25 -1.65
CA LEU A 347 -8.44 2.22 -3.09
C LEU A 347 -8.75 0.84 -3.70
N ALA A 348 -8.74 -0.19 -2.88
CA ALA A 348 -9.34 -1.46 -3.24
C ALA A 348 -10.86 -1.24 -3.34
N GLU A 349 -11.39 -1.11 -4.57
CA GLU A 349 -12.82 -1.23 -4.81
C GLU A 349 -13.37 -2.46 -4.06
N PRO A 350 -14.64 -2.43 -3.59
CA PRO A 350 -15.24 -3.61 -2.98
C PRO A 350 -14.98 -4.76 -3.94
N TRP A 351 -14.28 -5.80 -3.46
CA TRP A 351 -13.88 -6.95 -4.26
C TRP A 351 -15.11 -7.47 -5.01
N ALA A 352 -15.31 -6.95 -6.22
CA ALA A 352 -16.37 -7.38 -7.10
C ALA A 352 -15.89 -8.74 -7.60
N ALA A 353 -16.23 -9.78 -6.84
CA ALA A 353 -16.41 -11.16 -7.29
C ALA A 353 -15.65 -11.51 -8.60
N GLY A 354 -14.32 -11.37 -8.65
CA GLY A 354 -13.70 -11.30 -9.99
C GLY A 354 -12.26 -11.74 -10.19
N VAL A 355 -11.47 -11.96 -9.15
CA VAL A 355 -10.16 -12.65 -9.27
C VAL A 355 -9.91 -13.60 -8.12
#